data_AF-A0A919S959-F1
#
_entry.id   AF-A0A919S959-F1
#
_cell.length_a   1.000
_cell.length_b   1.000
_cell.length_c   1.000
_cell.angle_alpha   90.00
_cell.angle_beta   90.00
_cell.angle_gamma   90.00
#
_symmetry.space_group_name_H-M   'P 1'
#
loop_
_entity.id
_entity.type
_entity.pdbx_description
1 polymer ?
#
loop_
_entity_poly.entity_id
_entity_poly.type
_entity_poly.pdbx_seq_one_letter_code
_entity_poly.pdbx_strand_id
1 'polypeptide(L)'
;MHRLVDDNLKGRDRTEAGKVCTDVWGPGGSTPNLNCDEYPFASTREGAYTGSSASTGNANGWLTWQGSSRLIGEVDNQDSGRDYLFNGFCTVQRILDNDPFFVAINR
;
A
#
# COMPACT_ATOMS: atom_id res chain seq x y z
N MET A 1 -11.94 1.23 2.44
CA MET A 1 -10.63 1.86 2.70
C MET A 1 -10.84 3.36 2.77
N HIS A 2 -9.98 4.09 3.47
CA HIS A 2 -10.05 5.54 3.59
C HIS A 2 -8.80 6.16 2.99
N ARG A 3 -8.96 7.19 2.17
CA ARG A 3 -7.85 7.87 1.50
C ARG A 3 -6.87 8.47 2.53
N LEU A 4 -5.58 8.34 2.25
CA LEU A 4 -4.50 9.00 2.98
C LEU A 4 -3.74 9.93 2.03
N VAL A 5 -3.71 11.23 2.30
CA VAL A 5 -2.99 12.20 1.43
C VAL A 5 -1.57 12.53 1.91
N ASP A 6 -1.24 12.27 3.18
CA ASP A 6 0.08 12.57 3.78
C ASP A 6 1.18 11.67 3.19
N ASP A 7 2.12 12.27 2.44
CA ASP A 7 3.18 11.53 1.76
C ASP A 7 4.20 10.88 2.71
N ASN A 8 4.42 11.46 3.91
CA ASN A 8 5.29 10.86 4.91
C ASN A 8 4.67 9.56 5.43
N LEU A 9 3.36 9.58 5.72
CA LEU A 9 2.65 8.37 6.15
C LEU A 9 2.62 7.32 5.05
N LYS A 10 2.34 7.70 3.79
CA LYS A 10 2.41 6.76 2.65
C LYS A 10 3.79 6.13 2.49
N GLY A 11 4.86 6.90 2.74
CA GLY A 11 6.23 6.37 2.70
C GLY A 11 6.49 5.35 3.81
N ARG A 12 5.94 5.58 5.00
CA ARG A 12 6.00 4.63 6.11
C ARG A 12 5.18 3.37 5.82
N ASP A 13 4.00 3.50 5.22
CA ASP A 13 3.20 2.35 4.79
C ASP A 13 3.99 1.47 3.82
N ARG A 14 4.58 2.05 2.76
CA ARG A 14 5.46 1.32 1.83
C ARG A 14 6.61 0.61 2.52
N THR A 15 7.20 1.27 3.52
CA THR A 15 8.35 0.72 4.26
C THR A 15 7.94 -0.51 5.08
N GLU A 16 6.83 -0.43 5.81
CA GLU A 16 6.33 -1.55 6.61
C GLU A 16 5.78 -2.68 5.71
N ALA A 17 5.12 -2.36 4.60
CA ALA A 17 4.70 -3.35 3.61
C ALA A 17 5.90 -4.06 2.96
N GLY A 18 7.01 -3.34 2.73
CA GLY A 18 8.27 -3.93 2.27
C GLY A 18 8.84 -4.98 3.23
N LYS A 19 8.66 -4.81 4.55
CA LYS A 19 9.02 -5.84 5.55
C LYS A 19 8.16 -7.08 5.41
N VAL A 20 6.84 -6.89 5.30
CA VAL A 20 5.87 -7.99 5.07
C VAL A 20 6.21 -8.75 3.79
N CYS A 21 6.48 -8.04 2.70
CA CYS A 21 6.87 -8.61 1.43
C CYS A 21 8.16 -9.44 1.55
N THR A 22 9.17 -8.90 2.23
CA THR A 22 10.47 -9.57 2.42
C THR A 22 10.34 -10.81 3.29
N ASP A 23 9.48 -10.77 4.31
CA ASP A 23 9.22 -11.91 5.19
C ASP A 23 8.57 -13.07 4.42
N VAL A 24 7.60 -12.79 3.54
CA VAL A 24 6.86 -13.81 2.79
C VAL A 24 7.61 -14.30 1.55
N TRP A 25 8.23 -13.38 0.80
CA TRP A 25 8.80 -13.66 -0.54
C TRP A 25 10.33 -13.59 -0.57
N GLY A 26 10.99 -13.34 0.57
CA GLY A 26 12.43 -13.15 0.65
C GLY A 26 12.88 -11.84 -0.03
N PRO A 27 14.17 -11.72 -0.41
CA PRO A 27 14.69 -10.50 -1.05
C PRO A 27 14.15 -10.29 -2.48
N GLY A 28 13.18 -11.09 -2.94
CA GLY A 28 12.62 -11.06 -4.30
C GLY A 28 12.01 -9.71 -4.70
N GLY A 29 11.58 -8.88 -3.75
CA GLY A 29 11.15 -7.50 -4.01
C GLY A 29 12.28 -6.55 -4.45
N SER A 30 13.53 -7.00 -4.35
CA SER A 30 14.71 -6.31 -4.88
C SER A 30 15.16 -6.85 -6.24
N THR A 31 14.42 -7.82 -6.80
CA THR A 31 14.70 -8.36 -8.13
C THR A 31 14.31 -7.33 -9.19
N PRO A 32 15.13 -7.12 -10.23
CA PRO A 32 14.77 -6.21 -11.32
C PRO A 32 13.38 -6.52 -11.88
N ASN A 33 12.57 -5.47 -12.06
CA ASN A 33 11.21 -5.51 -12.60
C ASN A 33 10.14 -6.15 -11.70
N LEU A 34 10.40 -6.37 -10.41
CA LEU A 34 9.37 -6.77 -9.44
C LEU A 34 9.22 -5.70 -8.36
N ASN A 35 7.97 -5.44 -7.97
CA ASN A 35 7.61 -4.57 -6.86
C ASN A 35 6.81 -5.33 -5.80
N CYS A 36 6.93 -4.89 -4.56
CA CYS A 36 6.04 -5.29 -3.47
C CYS A 36 4.76 -4.46 -3.55
N ASP A 37 3.75 -4.98 -4.23
CA ASP A 37 2.40 -4.43 -4.22
C ASP A 37 1.75 -4.69 -2.85
N GLU A 38 0.85 -3.82 -2.45
CA GLU A 38 0.27 -3.80 -1.10
C GLU A 38 -1.23 -3.51 -1.14
N TYR A 39 -1.98 -4.36 -0.42
CA TYR A 39 -3.41 -4.19 -0.23
C TYR A 39 -3.76 -4.47 1.24
N PRO A 40 -4.38 -3.52 1.98
CA PRO A 40 -4.76 -2.15 1.57
C PRO A 40 -3.59 -1.29 1.09
N PHE A 41 -3.84 -0.34 0.19
CA PHE A 41 -2.78 0.44 -0.46
C PHE A 41 -2.05 1.35 0.55
N ALA A 42 -0.75 1.62 0.34
CA ALA A 42 -0.01 2.66 1.07
C ALA A 42 -0.65 4.06 1.00
N SER A 43 -1.58 4.25 0.08
CA SER A 43 -2.30 5.49 -0.12
C SER A 43 -3.62 5.56 0.66
N THR A 44 -3.78 4.68 1.66
CA THR A 44 -4.97 4.52 2.52
C THR A 44 -4.62 4.46 4.00
N ARG A 45 -5.57 4.80 4.88
CA ARG A 45 -5.42 4.74 6.35
C ARG A 45 -5.29 3.32 6.88
N GLU A 46 -5.67 2.32 6.09
CA GLU A 46 -5.53 0.90 6.40
C GLU A 46 -4.19 0.31 5.90
N GLY A 47 -3.26 1.13 5.41
CA GLY A 47 -1.93 0.71 4.98
C GLY A 47 -1.08 0.05 6.07
N ALA A 48 0.06 -0.51 5.70
CA ALA A 48 0.84 -1.39 6.58
C ALA A 48 1.40 -0.72 7.84
N TYR A 49 1.66 0.59 7.81
CA TYR A 49 2.07 1.36 8.97
C TYR A 49 0.85 1.90 9.73
N THR A 50 -0.04 2.62 9.04
CA THR A 50 -1.16 3.33 9.68
C THR A 50 -2.24 2.39 10.22
N GLY A 51 -2.44 1.24 9.56
CA GLY A 51 -3.40 0.21 9.93
C GLY A 51 -2.84 -0.88 10.85
N SER A 52 -1.64 -0.70 11.39
CA SER A 52 -0.99 -1.67 12.28
C SER A 52 -0.50 -1.02 13.57
N SER A 53 -0.05 -1.84 14.52
CA SER A 53 0.59 -1.35 15.75
C SER A 53 1.96 -0.69 15.51
N ALA A 54 2.48 -0.68 14.28
CA ALA A 54 3.68 0.10 13.97
C ALA A 54 3.43 1.60 14.20
N SER A 55 2.19 2.05 13.97
CA SER A 55 1.74 3.43 14.20
C SER A 55 1.86 3.91 15.64
N THR A 56 1.93 3.00 16.62
CA THR A 56 2.05 3.32 18.04
C THR A 56 3.48 3.21 18.57
N GLY A 57 4.47 3.02 17.67
CA GLY A 57 5.88 2.90 18.02
C GLY A 57 6.37 1.46 18.26
N ASN A 58 5.53 0.44 18.02
CA ASN A 58 5.98 -0.95 18.08
C ASN A 58 6.91 -1.27 16.89
N ALA A 59 8.17 -1.60 17.16
CA ALA A 59 9.16 -1.94 16.14
C ALA A 59 8.77 -3.15 15.26
N ASN A 60 7.99 -4.09 15.82
CA ASN A 60 7.47 -5.27 15.12
C ASN A 60 5.99 -5.12 14.76
N GLY A 61 5.45 -3.90 14.82
CA GLY A 61 4.02 -3.68 14.66
C GLY A 61 3.50 -4.02 13.26
N TRP A 62 4.35 -4.05 12.24
CA TRP A 62 4.00 -4.51 10.89
C TRP A 62 3.43 -5.94 10.85
N LEU A 63 3.82 -6.81 11.79
CA LEU A 63 3.26 -8.17 11.93
C LEU A 63 1.77 -8.17 12.31
N THR A 64 1.26 -7.06 12.83
CA THR A 64 -0.15 -6.92 13.22
C THR A 64 -1.03 -6.38 12.11
N TRP A 65 -0.46 -6.01 10.96
CA TRP A 65 -1.21 -5.53 9.82
C TRP A 65 -2.04 -6.66 9.20
N GLN A 66 -3.34 -6.43 9.01
CA GLN A 66 -4.27 -7.38 8.36
C GLN A 66 -4.39 -7.09 6.86
N GLY A 67 -3.25 -7.04 6.17
CA GLY A 67 -3.16 -6.83 4.73
C GLY A 67 -2.34 -7.91 4.05
N SER A 68 -1.95 -7.63 2.81
CA SER A 68 -1.08 -8.49 2.02
C SER A 68 -0.05 -7.64 1.30
N SER A 69 1.15 -8.20 1.14
CA SER A 69 2.12 -7.69 0.17
C SER A 69 2.60 -8.81 -0.75
N ARG A 70 2.65 -8.53 -2.06
CA ARG A 70 2.93 -9.52 -3.09
C ARG A 70 3.84 -8.97 -4.18
N LEU A 71 4.73 -9.83 -4.68
CA LEU A 71 5.53 -9.54 -5.86
C LEU A 71 4.66 -9.52 -7.12
N ILE A 72 4.65 -8.38 -7.82
CA ILE A 72 4.08 -8.22 -9.15
C ILE A 72 5.04 -7.45 -10.06
N GLY A 73 4.78 -7.48 -11.37
CA GLY A 73 5.59 -6.76 -12.35
C GLY A 73 5.64 -5.26 -12.07
N GLU A 74 6.83 -4.66 -12.17
CA GLU A 74 7.04 -3.24 -11.87
C GLU A 74 6.12 -2.33 -12.69
N VAL A 75 6.01 -2.59 -14.00
CA VAL A 75 5.16 -1.81 -14.91
C VAL A 75 3.71 -1.89 -14.48
N ASP A 76 3.17 -3.09 -14.27
CA ASP A 76 1.78 -3.28 -13.84
C ASP A 76 1.50 -2.60 -12.50
N ASN A 77 2.45 -2.64 -11.56
CA ASN A 77 2.33 -1.99 -10.25
C ASN A 77 2.27 -0.46 -10.37
N GLN A 78 3.16 0.12 -11.18
CA GLN A 78 3.23 1.56 -11.37
C GLN A 78 2.01 2.09 -12.12
N ASP A 79 1.59 1.41 -13.19
CA ASP A 79 0.40 1.78 -13.96
C ASP A 79 -0.86 1.70 -13.08
N SER A 80 -0.99 0.64 -12.27
CA SER A 80 -2.12 0.48 -11.36
C SER A 80 -2.15 1.52 -10.26
N GLY A 81 -1.03 1.76 -9.58
CA GLY A 81 -0.96 2.70 -8.47
C GLY A 81 -1.03 4.17 -8.90
N ARG A 82 -0.22 4.56 -9.89
CA ARG A 82 -0.11 5.96 -10.34
C ARG A 82 -1.24 6.33 -11.29
N ASP A 83 -1.45 5.54 -12.33
CA ASP A 83 -2.27 5.98 -13.46
C ASP A 83 -3.74 5.62 -13.26
N TYR A 84 -4.06 4.41 -12.81
CA TYR A 84 -5.47 4.03 -12.57
C TYR A 84 -5.99 4.49 -11.21
N LEU A 85 -5.30 4.19 -10.11
CA LEU A 85 -5.78 4.54 -8.77
C LEU A 85 -5.64 6.03 -8.46
N PHE A 86 -4.44 6.61 -8.61
CA PHE A 86 -4.22 8.00 -8.18
C PHE A 86 -4.72 9.03 -9.21
N ASN A 87 -4.25 8.96 -10.45
CA ASN A 87 -4.63 9.91 -11.50
C ASN A 87 -6.06 9.64 -11.97
N GLY A 88 -6.41 8.39 -12.26
CA GLY A 88 -7.71 8.01 -12.85
C GLY A 88 -8.89 8.04 -11.88
N PHE A 89 -8.68 7.72 -10.60
CA PHE A 89 -9.76 7.68 -9.61
C PHE A 89 -9.65 8.78 -8.56
N CYS A 90 -8.62 8.75 -7.70
CA CYS A 90 -8.54 9.66 -6.55
C CYS A 90 -8.57 11.15 -6.96
N THR A 91 -7.82 11.51 -8.00
CA THR A 91 -7.73 12.91 -8.47
C THR A 91 -9.01 13.35 -9.20
N VAL A 92 -9.48 12.55 -10.15
CA VAL A 92 -10.67 12.88 -10.97
C VAL A 92 -11.93 12.96 -10.12
N GLN A 93 -12.11 12.01 -9.18
CA GLN A 93 -13.27 11.97 -8.30
C GLN A 93 -13.12 12.86 -7.05
N ARG A 94 -11.98 13.56 -6.92
CA ARG A 94 -11.65 14.48 -5.81
C ARG A 94 -11.81 13.81 -4.45
N ILE A 95 -11.35 12.57 -4.33
CA ILE A 95 -11.36 11.82 -3.06
C ILE A 95 -10.43 12.53 -2.08
N LEU A 96 -11.00 13.12 -1.04
CA LEU A 96 -10.30 13.92 -0.03
C LEU A 96 -9.64 13.03 1.01
N ASP A 97 -8.80 13.62 1.86
CA ASP A 97 -8.21 12.87 2.97
C ASP A 97 -9.30 12.29 3.88
N ASN A 98 -9.11 11.03 4.28
CA ASN A 98 -10.04 10.24 5.07
C ASN A 98 -11.38 9.90 4.39
N ASP A 99 -11.59 10.27 3.12
CA ASP A 99 -12.80 9.86 2.40
C ASP A 99 -12.83 8.33 2.23
N PRO A 100 -13.98 7.69 2.51
CA PRO A 100 -14.14 6.27 2.30
C PRO A 100 -14.34 5.95 0.82
N PHE A 101 -13.69 4.88 0.35
CA PHE A 101 -13.97 4.26 -0.94
C PHE A 101 -13.84 2.74 -0.84
N PHE A 102 -14.46 2.04 -1.78
CA PHE A 102 -14.39 0.59 -1.89
C PHE A 102 -13.68 0.18 -3.18
N VAL A 103 -13.01 -0.96 -3.14
CA VAL A 103 -12.45 -1.63 -4.32
C VAL A 103 -13.28 -2.87 -4.57
N ALA A 104 -13.78 -3.00 -5.79
CA ALA A 104 -14.52 -4.17 -6.25
C ALA A 104 -13.73 -4.83 -7.38
N ILE A 105 -13.50 -6.13 -7.28
CA ILE A 105 -12.90 -6.94 -8.34
C ILE A 105 -14.03 -7.72 -8.99
N ASN A 106 -14.40 -7.32 -10.21
CA ASN A 106 -15.35 -8.06 -11.02
C ASN A 106 -14.56 -9.08 -11.85
N ARG A 107 -14.93 -10.35 -11.71
CA ARG A 107 -14.34 -11.46 -12.48
C ARG A 107 -15.17 -11.76 -13.72
#